data_AF-A0A8J4U0M6-F1
#
_entry.id   AF-A0A8J4U0M6-F1
#
_cell.length_a   1.000
_cell.length_b   1.000
_cell.length_c   1.000
_cell.angle_alpha   90.00
_cell.angle_beta   90.00
_cell.angle_gamma   90.00
#
_symmetry.space_group_name_H-M   'P 1'
#
loop_
_entity.id
_entity.type
_entity.pdbx_description
1 polymer ?
#
loop_
_entity_poly.entity_id
_entity_poly.type
_entity_poly.pdbx_seq_one_letter_code
_entity_poly.pdbx_strand_id
1 'polypeptide(L)'
;MRSILLLLACVRVCESYPNGQVSSSCDDLVPSHGSPAQTSAPPYTVTADTSGYKQGDTITEARQVGGNSAVGSFSLVGSDSQLLTCSGVSVSFL
;
A
#
# COMPACT_ATOMS: atom_id res chain seq x y z
N MET A 1 21.32 -9.18 32.48
CA MET A 1 19.89 -8.86 32.70
C MET A 1 19.57 -7.38 32.49
N ARG A 2 20.33 -6.42 33.02
CA ARG A 2 20.07 -4.97 32.83
C ARG A 2 20.27 -4.46 31.39
N SER A 3 21.27 -4.97 30.67
CA SER A 3 21.56 -4.54 29.29
C SER A 3 20.52 -4.99 28.26
N ILE A 4 19.84 -6.10 28.50
CA ILE A 4 18.76 -6.63 27.64
C ILE A 4 17.53 -5.71 27.69
N LEU A 5 17.20 -5.20 28.88
CA LEU A 5 16.09 -4.26 29.06
C LEU A 5 16.33 -2.93 28.32
N LEU A 6 17.59 -2.47 28.29
CA LEU A 6 17.98 -1.26 27.57
C LEU A 6 17.86 -1.43 26.04
N LEU A 7 18.25 -2.59 25.52
CA LEU A 7 18.13 -2.92 24.09
C LEU A 7 16.67 -3.00 23.64
N LEU A 8 15.78 -3.58 24.45
CA LEU A 8 14.34 -3.61 24.17
C LEU A 8 13.72 -2.21 24.13
N ALA A 9 14.20 -1.28 24.95
CA ALA A 9 13.70 0.11 24.97
C ALA A 9 14.07 0.92 23.71
N CYS A 10 15.09 0.49 22.96
CA CYS A 10 15.48 1.11 21.69
C CYS A 10 14.69 0.57 20.48
N VAL A 11 13.90 -0.50 20.66
CA VAL A 11 13.09 -1.08 19.58
C VAL A 11 11.82 -0.23 19.43
N ARG A 12 11.81 0.61 18.40
CA ARG A 12 10.56 1.22 17.91
C ARG A 12 9.67 0.08 17.41
N VAL A 13 8.46 -0.04 17.96
CA VAL A 13 7.45 -0.96 17.41
C VAL A 13 7.00 -0.38 16.08
N CYS A 14 7.33 -1.05 14.98
CA CYS A 14 6.69 -0.80 13.70
C CYS A 14 5.41 -1.62 13.68
N GLU A 15 4.25 -0.96 13.67
CA GLU A 15 2.97 -1.63 13.45
C GLU A 15 2.86 -2.00 11.97
N SER A 16 3.34 -3.19 11.63
CA SER A 16 3.09 -3.81 10.33
C SER A 16 1.68 -4.41 10.28
N TYR A 17 1.13 -4.58 9.09
CA TYR A 17 -0.18 -5.20 8.86
C TYR A 17 -0.03 -6.60 8.25
N PRO A 18 0.44 -7.62 9.01
CA PRO A 18 0.69 -8.96 8.49
C PRO A 18 -0.59 -9.69 8.06
N ASN A 19 -1.75 -9.26 8.54
CA ASN A 19 -3.07 -9.74 8.10
C ASN A 19 -3.66 -8.89 6.97
N GLY A 20 -2.93 -7.86 6.51
CA GLY A 20 -3.37 -6.91 5.49
C GLY A 20 -4.50 -5.98 5.93
N GLN A 21 -4.93 -5.95 7.20
CA GLN A 21 -6.09 -5.15 7.62
C GLN A 21 -5.68 -3.73 8.00
N VAL A 22 -6.12 -2.72 7.24
CA VAL A 22 -5.65 -1.32 7.37
C VAL A 22 -6.80 -0.35 7.65
N SER A 23 -7.65 -0.70 8.63
CA SER A 23 -8.93 -0.03 8.91
C SER A 23 -8.84 1.48 9.10
N SER A 24 -7.75 2.00 9.70
CA SER A 24 -7.59 3.44 9.98
C SER A 24 -7.31 4.29 8.74
N SER A 25 -6.90 3.67 7.63
CA SER A 25 -6.50 4.36 6.40
C SER A 25 -7.40 4.01 5.23
N CYS A 26 -8.57 3.42 5.50
CA CYS A 26 -9.48 2.96 4.45
C CYS A 26 -10.23 4.06 3.72
N ASP A 27 -10.37 5.23 4.35
CA ASP A 27 -11.13 6.34 3.77
C ASP A 27 -10.35 7.04 2.66
N ASP A 28 -9.04 7.22 2.82
CA ASP A 28 -8.19 7.99 1.91
C ASP A 28 -7.02 7.20 1.31
N LEU A 29 -6.75 5.98 1.80
CA LEU A 29 -5.58 5.17 1.45
C LEU A 29 -4.25 5.90 1.71
N VAL A 30 -4.22 6.80 2.70
CA VAL A 30 -3.02 7.55 3.09
C VAL A 30 -2.32 6.84 4.25
N PRO A 31 -1.03 6.48 4.12
CA PRO A 31 -0.28 5.85 5.21
C PRO A 31 -0.12 6.79 6.42
N SER A 32 -0.75 6.47 7.55
CA SER A 32 -0.75 7.30 8.77
C SER A 32 0.51 7.14 9.64
N HIS A 33 1.69 7.10 9.02
CA HIS A 33 2.98 6.93 9.68
C HIS A 33 3.67 8.24 10.09
N GLY A 34 2.97 9.37 9.96
CA GLY A 34 3.43 10.69 10.42
C GLY A 34 4.53 11.35 9.60
N SER A 35 5.02 10.70 8.54
CA SER A 35 5.97 11.32 7.61
C SER A 35 5.27 12.20 6.57
N PRO A 36 5.86 13.35 6.20
CA PRO A 36 5.35 14.15 5.10
C PRO A 36 5.54 13.41 3.76
N ALA A 37 4.74 13.81 2.76
CA ALA A 37 4.89 13.31 1.40
C ALA A 37 6.31 13.57 0.86
N GLN A 38 6.84 12.63 0.09
CA GLN A 38 8.13 12.80 -0.59
C GLN A 38 8.05 13.95 -1.60
N THR A 39 9.03 14.86 -1.57
CA THR A 39 9.13 16.00 -2.49
C THR A 39 10.30 15.90 -3.47
N SER A 40 11.23 14.98 -3.24
CA SER A 40 12.33 14.68 -4.16
C SER A 40 11.88 13.78 -5.30
N ALA A 41 12.72 13.64 -6.33
CA ALA A 41 12.49 12.65 -7.38
C ALA A 41 12.32 11.24 -6.76
N PRO A 42 11.31 10.46 -7.19
CA PRO A 42 11.04 9.14 -6.62
C PRO A 42 12.16 8.15 -7.00
N PRO A 43 12.54 7.23 -6.10
CA PRO A 43 13.60 6.26 -6.37
C PRO A 43 13.17 5.12 -7.32
N TYR A 44 11.87 5.00 -7.58
CA TYR A 44 11.29 3.96 -8.43
C TYR A 44 10.19 4.54 -9.32
N THR A 45 9.89 3.86 -10.43
CA THR A 45 8.82 4.25 -11.36
C THR A 45 7.81 3.12 -11.44
N VAL A 46 6.52 3.48 -11.34
CA VAL A 46 5.41 2.57 -11.62
C VAL A 46 5.07 2.68 -13.09
N THR A 47 5.06 1.54 -13.79
CA THR A 47 4.74 1.47 -15.22
C THR A 47 3.54 0.56 -15.45
N ALA A 48 2.69 0.93 -16.40
CA ALA A 48 1.65 0.06 -16.92
C ALA A 48 2.16 -0.62 -18.21
N ASP A 49 1.81 -1.89 -18.40
CA ASP A 49 2.20 -2.67 -19.58
C ASP A 49 1.48 -2.19 -20.87
N THR A 50 0.38 -1.46 -20.71
CA THR A 50 -0.44 -0.95 -21.81
C THR A 50 -0.93 0.47 -21.53
N SER A 51 -1.04 1.28 -22.58
CA SER A 51 -1.61 2.64 -22.54
C SER A 51 -3.12 2.68 -22.82
N GLY A 52 -3.74 1.52 -23.09
CA GLY A 52 -5.17 1.39 -23.34
C GLY A 52 -5.78 0.20 -22.60
N TYR A 53 -7.04 0.36 -22.20
CA TYR A 53 -7.81 -0.65 -21.48
C TYR A 53 -9.06 -1.06 -22.28
N LYS A 54 -9.33 -2.36 -22.33
CA LYS A 54 -10.63 -2.95 -22.67
C LYS A 54 -11.18 -3.68 -21.47
N GLN A 55 -12.51 -3.79 -21.40
CA GLN A 55 -13.15 -4.56 -20.34
C GLN A 55 -12.60 -5.99 -20.29
N GLY A 56 -12.06 -6.38 -19.14
CA GLY A 56 -11.45 -7.70 -18.92
C GLY A 56 -9.93 -7.75 -19.02
N ASP A 57 -9.28 -6.65 -19.44
CA ASP A 57 -7.82 -6.58 -19.43
C ASP A 57 -7.29 -6.58 -17.99
N THR A 58 -6.22 -7.33 -17.76
CA THR A 58 -5.44 -7.23 -16.51
C THR A 58 -4.40 -6.13 -16.70
N ILE A 59 -4.55 -5.04 -15.94
CA ILE A 59 -3.63 -3.90 -15.97
C ILE A 59 -3.12 -3.61 -14.57
N THR A 60 -1.88 -3.13 -14.50
CA THR A 60 -1.15 -2.94 -13.23
C THR A 60 -1.78 -1.86 -12.34
N GLU A 61 -2.53 -0.90 -12.92
CA GLU A 61 -3.22 0.15 -12.17
C GLU A 61 -4.30 0.84 -13.02
N ALA A 62 -5.49 1.08 -12.45
CA ALA A 62 -6.53 1.92 -13.06
C ALA A 62 -7.01 2.99 -12.08
N ARG A 63 -7.15 4.23 -12.53
CA ARG A 63 -7.76 5.34 -11.78
C ARG A 63 -8.84 6.00 -12.63
N GLN A 64 -9.88 6.54 -11.99
CA GLN A 64 -10.82 7.43 -12.70
C GLN A 64 -10.10 8.69 -13.17
N VAL A 65 -10.50 9.24 -14.32
CA VAL A 65 -9.99 10.52 -14.82
C VAL A 65 -10.32 11.62 -13.80
N GLY A 66 -9.29 12.23 -13.22
CA GLY A 66 -9.42 13.23 -12.16
C GLY A 66 -9.63 12.68 -10.74
N GLY A 67 -9.54 11.36 -10.56
CA GLY A 67 -9.63 10.70 -9.25
C GLY A 67 -8.28 10.19 -8.74
N ASN A 68 -8.09 10.25 -7.43
CA ASN A 68 -6.92 9.68 -6.74
C ASN A 68 -7.18 8.28 -6.18
N SER A 69 -8.37 7.72 -6.37
CA SER A 69 -8.69 6.37 -5.91
C SER A 69 -8.44 5.36 -7.03
N ALA A 70 -7.74 4.28 -6.71
CA ALA A 70 -7.58 3.16 -7.61
C ALA A 70 -8.95 2.46 -7.81
N VAL A 71 -9.25 2.04 -9.03
CA VAL A 71 -10.52 1.40 -9.43
C VAL A 71 -10.25 0.03 -10.06
N GLY A 72 -11.22 -0.88 -9.96
CA GLY A 72 -11.11 -2.23 -10.51
C GLY A 72 -10.91 -3.30 -9.44
N SER A 73 -10.37 -4.44 -9.84
CA SER A 73 -10.05 -5.55 -8.95
C SER A 73 -8.55 -5.81 -8.98
N PHE A 74 -7.94 -5.88 -7.80
CA PHE A 74 -6.51 -6.16 -7.66
C PHE A 74 -6.31 -7.67 -7.47
N SER A 75 -5.24 -8.20 -8.03
CA SER A 75 -4.81 -9.58 -7.83
C SER A 75 -3.30 -9.63 -7.62
N LEU A 76 -2.83 -10.57 -6.80
CA LEU A 76 -1.41 -10.75 -6.55
C LEU A 76 -0.75 -11.42 -7.74
N VAL A 77 0.38 -10.86 -8.16
CA VAL A 77 1.33 -11.53 -9.04
C VAL A 77 2.49 -12.01 -8.17
N GLY A 78 2.47 -13.29 -7.79
CA GLY A 78 3.49 -13.91 -6.94
C GLY A 78 3.14 -13.99 -5.46
N SER A 79 4.07 -14.52 -4.65
CA SER A 79 3.87 -14.81 -3.22
C SER A 79 4.42 -13.76 -2.26
N ASP A 80 5.23 -12.82 -2.76
CA ASP A 80 5.99 -11.88 -1.92
C ASP A 80 5.23 -10.57 -1.67
N SER A 81 3.93 -10.56 -1.97
CA SER A 81 3.05 -9.41 -1.85
C SER A 81 1.72 -9.84 -1.25
N GLN A 82 1.03 -8.91 -0.63
CA GLN A 82 -0.27 -9.13 -0.01
C GLN A 82 -1.20 -7.96 -0.34
N LEU A 83 -2.47 -8.26 -0.61
CA LEU A 83 -3.47 -7.20 -0.71
C LEU A 83 -3.82 -6.68 0.66
N LEU A 84 -3.96 -5.36 0.75
CA LEU A 84 -4.50 -4.71 1.92
C LEU A 84 -6.02 -4.79 1.85
N THR A 85 -6.68 -4.77 3.00
CA THR A 85 -8.13 -4.97 3.11
C THR A 85 -8.78 -3.89 3.96
N CYS A 86 -9.88 -3.38 3.41
CA CYS A 86 -10.74 -2.37 4.00
C CYS A 86 -12.17 -2.89 4.05
N SER A 87 -12.68 -3.17 5.25
CA SER A 87 -14.02 -3.75 5.45
C SER A 87 -14.27 -5.02 4.61
N GLY A 88 -13.23 -5.83 4.42
CA GLY A 88 -13.27 -7.06 3.59
C GLY A 88 -13.06 -6.84 2.09
N VAL A 89 -12.91 -5.59 1.63
CA VAL A 89 -12.59 -5.24 0.25
C VAL A 89 -11.09 -5.13 0.08
N SER A 90 -10.58 -5.83 -0.93
CA SER A 90 -9.19 -5.79 -1.37
C SER A 90 -8.83 -4.42 -1.98
N VAL A 91 -7.82 -3.76 -1.41
CA VAL A 91 -7.31 -2.44 -1.81
C VAL A 91 -5.78 -2.48 -1.97
N SER A 92 -5.23 -1.49 -2.68
CA SER A 92 -3.79 -1.27 -2.82
C SER A 92 -3.44 0.14 -2.33
N PHE A 93 -2.38 0.26 -1.53
CA PHE A 93 -1.76 1.54 -1.21
C PHE A 93 -0.68 1.79 -2.26
N LEU A 94 -0.68 2.97 -2.87
CA LEU A 94 0.39 3.45 -3.76
C LEU A 94 1.13 4.59 -3.09
#